data_AF-A0A1E4IG96-F1
#
_entry.id   AF-A0A1E4IG96-F1
#
_cell.length_a   1.000
_cell.length_b   1.000
_cell.length_c   1.000
_cell.angle_alpha   90.00
_cell.angle_beta   90.00
_cell.angle_gamma   90.00
#
_symmetry.space_group_name_H-M   'P 1'
#
loop_
_entity.id
_entity.type
_entity.pdbx_description
1 polymer ?
#
loop_
_entity_poly.entity_id
_entity_poly.type
_entity_poly.pdbx_seq_one_letter_code
_entity_poly.pdbx_strand_id
1 'polypeptide(L)'
;MNKSLLLASLVAALALTACGKTEEAPAPAEQAPAAAAPVAEAASAAVEAADSAASAVAGAATDAASAVAGAADAAASAVQGAAEAAASAAKQ
;
A
#
# COMPACT_ATOMS: atom_id res chain seq x y z
N MET A 1 4.66 -13.61 -8.54
CA MET A 1 6.05 -13.16 -8.76
C MET A 1 6.15 -11.67 -9.09
N ASN A 2 5.16 -11.07 -9.77
CA ASN A 2 5.23 -9.66 -10.19
C ASN A 2 4.92 -8.66 -9.04
N LYS A 3 4.17 -9.11 -8.03
CA LYS A 3 3.77 -8.31 -6.86
C LYS A 3 4.97 -7.99 -5.94
N SER A 4 5.92 -8.92 -5.85
CA SER A 4 7.17 -8.74 -5.08
C SER A 4 8.10 -7.73 -5.74
N LEU A 5 8.14 -7.66 -7.08
CA LEU A 5 8.94 -6.65 -7.79
C LEU A 5 8.37 -5.24 -7.62
N LEU A 6 7.05 -5.09 -7.58
CA LEU A 6 6.43 -3.78 -7.33
C LEU A 6 6.72 -3.26 -5.92
N LEU A 7 6.60 -4.12 -4.90
CA LEU A 7 6.96 -3.74 -3.52
C LEU A 7 8.45 -3.43 -3.38
N ALA A 8 9.33 -4.21 -4.02
CA ALA A 8 10.77 -3.97 -4.01
C ALA A 8 11.15 -2.64 -4.69
N SER A 9 10.53 -2.33 -5.84
CA SER A 9 10.74 -1.06 -6.55
C SER A 9 10.28 0.14 -5.72
N LEU A 10 9.14 0.01 -5.03
CA LEU A 10 8.59 1.08 -4.18
C LEU A 10 9.49 1.35 -2.95
N VAL A 11 9.98 0.30 -2.29
CA VAL A 11 10.94 0.41 -1.18
C VAL A 11 12.27 1.02 -1.64
N ALA A 12 12.75 0.63 -2.82
CA ALA A 12 13.97 1.20 -3.41
C ALA A 12 13.83 2.70 -3.72
N ALA A 13 12.67 3.13 -4.26
CA ALA A 13 12.39 4.53 -4.51
C ALA A 13 12.37 5.36 -3.22
N LEU A 14 11.75 4.85 -2.14
CA LEU A 14 11.71 5.51 -0.84
C LEU A 14 13.10 5.62 -0.17
N ALA A 15 13.94 4.58 -0.33
CA ALA A 15 15.32 4.61 0.14
C ALA A 15 16.17 5.64 -0.61
N LEU A 16 15.94 5.80 -1.92
CA LEU A 16 16.63 6.81 -2.73
C LEU A 16 16.19 8.23 -2.37
N THR A 17 14.92 8.45 -2.04
CA THR A 17 14.44 9.75 -1.53
C THR A 17 14.96 10.07 -0.13
N ALA A 18 15.24 9.04 0.68
CA ALA A 18 15.81 9.18 2.02
C ALA A 18 17.34 9.35 2.03
N CYS A 19 18.06 8.78 1.06
CA CYS A 19 19.53 8.92 0.93
C CYS A 19 19.98 10.03 -0.05
N GLY A 20 19.07 10.69 -0.76
CA GLY A 20 19.40 11.67 -1.81
C GLY A 20 19.73 13.11 -1.36
N LYS A 21 20.12 13.36 -0.10
CA LYS A 21 20.37 14.73 0.41
C LYS A 21 21.82 15.02 0.84
N THR A 22 22.78 14.15 0.56
CA THR A 22 24.14 14.29 1.12
C THR A 22 25.25 14.12 0.09
N GLU A 23 25.26 14.90 -0.97
CA GLU A 23 26.44 15.16 -1.81
C GLU A 23 26.11 16.46 -2.57
N GLU A 24 26.76 17.63 -2.41
CA GLU A 24 28.20 17.95 -2.34
C GLU A 24 28.40 19.36 -1.71
N ALA A 25 29.52 19.59 -1.00
CA ALA A 25 29.94 20.86 -0.38
C ALA A 25 30.98 21.60 -1.26
N PRO A 26 31.14 22.95 -1.20
CA PRO A 26 31.89 23.57 -0.09
C PRO A 26 31.39 24.95 0.39
N ALA A 27 31.29 25.10 1.71
CA ALA A 27 31.84 26.20 2.54
C ALA A 27 30.92 26.45 3.76
N PRO A 28 31.40 26.21 4.99
CA PRO A 28 30.66 26.50 6.22
C PRO A 28 30.66 28.03 6.45
N ALA A 29 29.78 28.74 5.75
CA ALA A 29 29.27 29.98 6.27
C ALA A 29 28.26 29.58 7.35
N GLU A 30 28.54 29.96 8.60
CA GLU A 30 27.73 29.69 9.78
C GLU A 30 26.23 29.84 9.49
N GLN A 31 25.56 28.71 9.27
CA GLN A 31 24.11 28.68 9.20
C GLN A 31 23.62 28.71 10.65
N ALA A 32 23.25 29.91 11.07
CA ALA A 32 22.53 30.18 12.30
C ALA A 32 21.43 29.12 12.55
N PRO A 33 21.11 28.81 13.83
CA PRO A 33 20.12 27.78 14.22
C PRO A 33 18.69 27.99 13.68
N ALA A 34 18.44 29.04 12.91
CA ALA A 34 17.15 29.34 12.29
C ALA A 34 16.68 28.31 11.25
N ALA A 35 17.56 27.46 10.70
CA ALA A 35 17.19 26.45 9.70
C ALA A 35 16.62 25.14 10.30
N ALA A 36 16.77 24.88 11.61
CA ALA A 36 16.30 23.62 12.21
C ALA A 36 14.78 23.57 12.44
N ALA A 37 14.17 24.72 12.75
CA ALA A 37 12.72 24.83 12.96
C ALA A 37 11.86 24.49 11.72
N PRO A 38 12.14 25.03 10.52
CA PRO A 38 11.34 24.70 9.33
C PRO A 38 11.52 23.23 8.88
N VAL A 39 12.64 22.59 9.20
CA VAL A 39 12.88 21.17 8.87
C VAL A 39 12.05 20.25 9.76
N ALA A 40 11.91 20.56 11.05
CA ALA A 40 11.09 19.78 11.97
C ALA A 40 9.60 19.81 11.61
N GLU A 41 9.08 21.00 11.26
CA GLU A 41 7.69 21.18 10.79
C GLU A 41 7.43 20.39 9.50
N ALA A 42 8.34 20.49 8.52
CA ALA A 42 8.23 19.75 7.27
C ALA A 42 8.30 18.23 7.48
N ALA A 43 9.13 17.76 8.40
CA ALA A 43 9.20 16.35 8.74
C ALA A 43 7.89 15.87 9.39
N SER A 44 7.31 16.64 10.31
CA SER A 44 6.05 16.28 10.97
C SER A 44 4.88 16.25 9.98
N ALA A 45 4.81 17.20 9.05
CA ALA A 45 3.82 17.19 7.97
C ALA A 45 3.97 15.99 7.03
N ALA A 46 5.20 15.58 6.74
CA ALA A 46 5.48 14.39 5.94
C ALA A 46 5.02 13.10 6.65
N VAL A 47 5.19 13.01 7.97
CA VAL A 47 4.73 11.85 8.77
C VAL A 47 3.21 11.77 8.76
N GLU A 48 2.50 12.88 9.02
CA GLU A 48 1.03 12.93 8.96
C GLU A 48 0.48 12.53 7.58
N ALA A 49 1.11 13.01 6.51
CA ALA A 49 0.75 12.63 5.14
C ALA A 49 0.97 11.14 4.89
N ALA A 50 2.07 10.58 5.41
CA ALA A 50 2.36 9.15 5.30
C ALA A 50 1.35 8.29 6.09
N ASP A 51 0.96 8.72 7.29
CA ASP A 51 -0.01 8.01 8.14
C ASP A 51 -1.41 8.00 7.49
N SER A 52 -1.84 9.15 6.96
CA SER A 52 -3.09 9.25 6.18
C SER A 52 -3.08 8.34 4.95
N ALA A 53 -1.96 8.32 4.21
CA ALA A 53 -1.82 7.43 3.06
C ALA A 53 -1.84 5.95 3.46
N ALA A 54 -1.17 5.58 4.55
CA ALA A 54 -1.17 4.22 5.07
C ALA A 54 -2.57 3.76 5.48
N SER A 55 -3.32 4.62 6.17
CA SER A 55 -4.70 4.34 6.59
C SER A 55 -5.63 4.15 5.39
N ALA A 56 -5.50 4.98 4.35
CA ALA A 56 -6.26 4.83 3.11
C ALA A 56 -5.95 3.50 2.39
N VAL A 57 -4.68 3.10 2.34
CA VAL A 57 -4.27 1.81 1.76
C VAL A 57 -4.80 0.63 2.57
N ALA A 58 -4.79 0.71 3.90
CA ALA A 58 -5.34 -0.33 4.76
C ALA A 58 -6.86 -0.51 4.58
N GLY A 59 -7.59 0.60 4.45
CA GLY A 59 -9.01 0.60 4.11
C GLY A 59 -9.26 -0.09 2.77
N ALA A 60 -8.58 0.37 1.70
CA ALA A 60 -8.72 -0.21 0.37
C ALA A 60 -8.37 -1.71 0.32
N ALA A 61 -7.37 -2.16 1.09
CA ALA A 61 -7.01 -3.57 1.19
C ALA A 61 -8.12 -4.40 1.87
N THR A 62 -8.78 -3.84 2.89
CA THR A 62 -9.90 -4.48 3.59
C THR A 62 -11.12 -4.60 2.69
N ASP A 63 -11.44 -3.55 1.93
CA ASP A 63 -12.51 -3.56 0.94
C ASP A 63 -12.26 -4.59 -0.15
N ALA A 64 -11.03 -4.64 -0.69
CA ALA A 64 -10.63 -5.63 -1.68
C ALA A 64 -10.74 -7.07 -1.16
N ALA A 65 -10.31 -7.32 0.08
CA ALA A 65 -10.43 -8.64 0.71
C ALA A 65 -11.90 -9.06 0.87
N SER A 66 -12.75 -8.12 1.28
CA SER A 66 -14.20 -8.35 1.44
C SER A 66 -14.87 -8.65 0.10
N ALA A 67 -14.51 -7.93 -0.97
CA ALA A 67 -15.01 -8.18 -2.31
C ALA A 67 -14.59 -9.57 -2.83
N VAL A 68 -13.36 -9.99 -2.60
CA VAL A 68 -12.87 -11.33 -2.97
C VAL A 68 -13.61 -12.42 -2.20
N ALA A 69 -13.82 -12.24 -0.89
CA ALA A 69 -14.57 -13.18 -0.07
C ALA A 69 -16.02 -13.35 -0.58
N GLY A 70 -16.71 -12.24 -0.87
CA GLY A 70 -18.06 -12.27 -1.43
C GLY A 70 -18.12 -12.95 -2.80
N ALA A 71 -17.14 -12.71 -3.67
CA ALA A 71 -17.06 -13.37 -4.96
C ALA A 71 -16.82 -14.89 -4.83
N ALA A 72 -16.01 -15.31 -3.86
CA ALA A 72 -15.76 -16.72 -3.58
C ALA A 72 -17.02 -17.43 -3.06
N ASP A 73 -17.78 -16.78 -2.17
CA ASP A 73 -19.03 -17.32 -1.63
C ASP A 73 -20.11 -17.49 -2.72
N ALA A 74 -20.23 -16.49 -3.60
CA ALA A 74 -21.10 -16.55 -4.76
C ALA A 74 -20.71 -17.68 -5.73
N ALA A 75 -19.42 -17.87 -5.97
CA ALA A 75 -18.92 -18.97 -6.81
C ALA A 75 -19.21 -20.34 -6.19
N ALA A 76 -19.02 -20.50 -4.87
CA ALA A 76 -19.34 -21.73 -4.16
C ALA A 76 -20.84 -22.07 -4.25
N SER A 77 -21.70 -21.07 -4.03
CA SER A 77 -23.15 -21.21 -4.15
C SER A 77 -23.58 -21.63 -5.56
N ALA A 78 -22.98 -21.03 -6.59
CA ALA A 78 -23.26 -21.38 -7.98
C ALA A 78 -22.85 -22.82 -8.32
N VAL A 79 -21.68 -23.26 -7.84
CA VAL A 79 -21.20 -24.65 -8.02
C VAL A 79 -22.12 -25.64 -7.32
N GLN A 80 -22.58 -25.33 -6.10
CA GLN A 80 -23.49 -26.18 -5.35
C GLN A 80 -24.83 -26.33 -6.08
N GLY A 81 -25.43 -25.23 -6.54
CA GLY A 81 -26.67 -25.27 -7.31
C GLY A 81 -26.54 -26.07 -8.62
N ALA A 82 -25.40 -25.94 -9.31
CA ALA A 82 -25.12 -26.74 -10.50
C ALA A 82 -25.02 -28.24 -10.19
N ALA A 83 -24.38 -28.61 -9.07
CA ALA A 83 -24.27 -30.00 -8.63
C ALA A 83 -25.64 -30.60 -8.27
N GLU A 84 -26.49 -29.85 -7.58
CA GLU A 84 -27.86 -30.28 -7.24
C GLU A 84 -28.74 -30.47 -8.47
N ALA A 85 -28.63 -29.56 -9.46
CA ALA A 85 -29.31 -29.69 -10.74
C ALA A 85 -28.87 -30.94 -11.51
N ALA A 86 -27.56 -31.21 -11.56
CA ALA A 86 -27.01 -32.40 -12.19
C ALA A 86 -27.48 -33.69 -11.48
N ALA A 87 -27.48 -33.71 -10.14
CA ALA A 87 -27.96 -34.85 -9.37
C ALA A 87 -29.46 -35.13 -9.56
N SER A 88 -30.26 -34.08 -9.78
CA SER A 88 -31.69 -34.19 -10.07
C SER A 88 -31.92 -34.73 -11.48
N ALA A 89 -31.16 -34.26 -12.48
CA ALA A 89 -31.23 -34.76 -13.85
C ALA A 89 -30.84 -36.23 -13.97
N ALA A 90 -29.88 -36.71 -13.19
CA ALA A 90 -29.44 -38.11 -13.21
C ALA A 90 -30.47 -39.11 -12.62
N LYS A 91 -31.49 -38.63 -11.93
CA LYS A 91 -32.56 -39.45 -11.31
C LYS A 91 -33.84 -39.53 -12.16
N GLN A 92 -33.90 -38.76 -13.24
CA GLN A 92 -35.02 -38.70 -14.20
C GLN A 92 -34.73 -39.61 -15.39
#